data_AF-A0A7S0Z146-F1
#
_entry.id   AF-A0A7S0Z146-F1
#
_cell.length_a   1.000
_cell.length_b   1.000
_cell.length_c   1.000
_cell.angle_alpha   90.00
_cell.angle_beta   90.00
_cell.angle_gamma   90.00
#
_symmetry.space_group_name_H-M   'P 1'
#
loop_
_entity.id
_entity.type
_entity.pdbx_description
1 polymer ?
#
loop_
_entity_poly.entity_id
_entity_poly.type
_entity_poly.pdbx_seq_one_letter_code
_entity_poly.pdbx_strand_id
1 'polypeptide(L)'
;QEDLDDWNQHQQKKKRRRRRKKDPAAPLCIRIQVHTDGLTEALLFNVDTLAAAIKEGVNIADNRTFLTVHARTFRGFAAIEWLKTHAQKAMFGDKQGQEFKNPGLARNVADLLAQKLLAVGIMRQVTGSRDKPF
;
A
#
# COMPACT_ATOMS: atom_id res chain seq x y z
N GLN A 1 39.30 1.68 50.43
CA GLN A 1 39.02 2.51 49.24
C GLN A 1 38.84 1.57 48.04
N GLU A 2 38.01 0.54 48.18
CA GLU A 2 37.80 -0.52 47.18
C GLU A 2 36.31 -0.80 46.89
N ASP A 3 35.38 -0.24 47.67
CA ASP A 3 33.93 -0.54 47.54
C ASP A 3 33.15 0.41 46.59
N LEU A 4 33.77 1.52 46.18
CA LEU A 4 33.13 2.53 45.31
C LEU A 4 33.28 2.23 43.81
N ASP A 5 34.29 1.45 43.41
CA ASP A 5 34.52 1.11 42.00
C ASP A 5 33.68 -0.09 41.54
N ASP A 6 33.30 -0.98 42.47
CA ASP A 6 32.53 -2.19 42.15
C ASP A 6 31.04 -1.88 41.88
N TRP A 7 30.50 -0.85 42.54
CA TRP A 7 29.13 -0.38 42.29
C TRP A 7 28.99 0.30 40.92
N ASN A 8 30.06 0.94 40.44
CA ASN A 8 30.07 1.66 39.16
C ASN A 8 30.19 0.73 37.95
N GLN A 9 30.94 -0.38 38.07
CA GLN A 9 30.98 -1.41 37.02
C GLN A 9 29.66 -2.18 36.87
N HIS A 10 28.95 -2.43 37.97
CA HIS A 10 27.67 -3.14 37.93
C HIS A 10 26.55 -2.31 37.27
N GLN A 11 26.58 -0.98 37.44
CA GLN A 11 25.65 -0.05 36.76
C GLN A 11 25.93 0.06 35.25
N GLN A 12 27.20 -0.01 34.82
CA GLN A 12 27.54 0.02 33.39
C GLN A 12 27.21 -1.29 32.66
N LYS A 13 27.32 -2.45 33.32
CA LYS A 13 26.90 -3.74 32.72
C LYS A 13 25.38 -3.87 32.57
N LYS A 14 24.57 -3.21 33.40
CA LYS A 14 23.10 -3.21 33.25
C LYS A 14 22.59 -2.26 32.16
N LYS A 15 23.30 -1.17 31.82
CA LYS A 15 22.89 -0.26 30.73
C LYS A 15 23.17 -0.78 29.31
N ARG A 16 24.04 -1.78 29.13
CA ARG A 16 24.33 -2.37 27.80
C ARG A 16 23.41 -3.53 27.40
N ARG A 17 22.46 -3.94 28.24
CA ARG A 17 21.46 -4.94 27.88
C ARG A 17 20.18 -4.25 27.38
N ARG A 18 19.93 -4.41 26.08
CA ARG A 18 18.65 -4.17 25.36
C ARG A 18 18.46 -2.78 24.73
N ARG A 19 19.42 -2.35 23.90
CA ARG A 19 19.02 -1.88 22.56
C ARG A 19 18.97 -3.12 21.67
N ARG A 20 17.89 -3.92 21.77
CA ARG A 20 17.49 -4.69 20.60
C ARG A 20 17.26 -3.63 19.53
N LYS A 21 18.13 -3.56 18.51
CA LYS A 21 17.72 -2.95 17.25
C LYS A 21 16.37 -3.58 16.98
N LYS A 22 15.31 -2.76 17.02
CA LYS A 22 13.99 -3.21 16.61
C LYS A 22 14.22 -3.57 15.16
N ASP A 23 14.37 -4.86 14.86
CA ASP A 23 14.51 -5.30 13.48
C ASP A 23 13.36 -4.64 12.74
N PRO A 24 13.64 -3.90 11.64
CA PRO A 24 12.57 -3.24 10.91
C PRO A 24 11.53 -4.30 10.59
N ALA A 25 10.29 -4.08 11.04
CA ALA A 25 9.23 -5.03 10.78
C ALA A 25 9.19 -5.30 9.27
N ALA A 26 9.06 -6.56 8.88
CA ALA A 26 9.01 -6.91 7.47
C ALA A 26 7.88 -6.10 6.79
N PRO A 27 8.12 -5.53 5.60
CA PRO A 27 7.14 -4.67 4.96
C PRO A 27 5.85 -5.44 4.67
N LEU A 28 4.71 -4.80 4.91
CA LEU A 28 3.42 -5.37 4.54
C LEU A 28 3.30 -5.36 3.01
N CYS A 29 2.99 -6.51 2.43
CA CYS A 29 2.86 -6.66 0.98
C CYS A 29 1.48 -7.24 0.61
N ILE A 30 0.88 -6.68 -0.43
CA ILE A 30 -0.30 -7.23 -1.08
C ILE A 30 0.15 -8.13 -2.23
N ARG A 31 -0.26 -9.40 -2.20
CA ARG A 31 -0.09 -10.35 -3.30
C ARG A 31 -1.38 -10.48 -4.10
N ILE A 32 -1.25 -10.41 -5.43
CA ILE A 32 -2.33 -10.69 -6.39
C ILE A 32 -1.82 -11.78 -7.34
N GLN A 33 -2.53 -12.90 -7.41
CA GLN A 33 -2.27 -13.94 -8.40
C GLN A 33 -3.02 -13.60 -9.69
N VAL A 34 -2.30 -13.64 -10.80
CA VAL A 34 -2.81 -13.35 -12.13
C VAL A 34 -2.62 -14.61 -12.98
N HIS A 35 -3.68 -15.04 -13.64
CA HIS A 35 -3.67 -16.22 -14.51
C HIS A 35 -3.90 -15.75 -15.95
N THR A 36 -2.95 -16.01 -16.84
CA THR A 36 -3.03 -15.66 -18.28
C THR A 36 -2.46 -16.78 -19.12
N ASP A 37 -3.18 -17.24 -20.15
CA ASP A 37 -2.72 -18.19 -21.19
C ASP A 37 -1.71 -19.25 -20.69
N GLY A 38 -2.07 -20.00 -19.64
CA GLY A 38 -1.26 -21.11 -19.10
C GLY A 38 -0.14 -20.71 -18.12
N LEU A 39 0.04 -19.41 -17.85
CA LEU A 39 0.98 -18.88 -16.87
C LEU A 39 0.24 -18.31 -15.65
N THR A 40 0.78 -18.59 -14.47
CA THR A 40 0.31 -18.00 -13.21
C THR A 40 1.44 -17.17 -12.62
N GLU A 41 1.24 -15.86 -12.55
CA GLU A 41 2.20 -14.92 -11.99
C GLU A 41 1.66 -14.29 -10.70
N ALA A 42 2.54 -13.99 -9.76
CA ALA A 42 2.19 -13.32 -8.53
C ALA A 42 2.77 -11.89 -8.54
N LEU A 43 1.88 -10.91 -8.64
CA LEU A 43 2.23 -9.51 -8.46
C LEU A 43 2.34 -9.21 -6.96
N LEU A 44 3.44 -8.59 -6.55
CA LEU A 44 3.71 -8.19 -5.18
C LEU A 44 3.76 -6.67 -5.10
N PHE A 45 2.96 -6.11 -4.21
CA PHE A 45 2.83 -4.68 -4.01
C PHE A 45 3.20 -4.34 -2.56
N ASN A 46 4.28 -3.58 -2.36
CA ASN A 46 4.62 -3.05 -1.03
C ASN A 46 3.59 -1.99 -0.63
N VAL A 47 2.93 -2.18 0.52
CA VAL A 47 1.83 -1.34 0.96
C VAL A 47 2.27 0.09 1.26
N ASP A 48 3.42 0.28 1.91
CA ASP A 48 3.93 1.61 2.26
C ASP A 48 4.31 2.40 1.01
N THR A 49 4.98 1.74 0.06
CA THR A 49 5.32 2.35 -1.23
C THR A 49 4.06 2.76 -1.99
N LEU A 50 3.04 1.90 -2.02
CA LEU A 50 1.78 2.18 -2.71
C LEU A 50 0.99 3.30 -2.03
N ALA A 51 0.99 3.33 -0.69
CA ALA A 51 0.34 4.37 0.10
C ALA A 51 1.00 5.74 -0.10
N ALA A 52 2.32 5.80 -0.24
CA ALA A 52 3.04 7.02 -0.58
C ALA A 52 2.73 7.46 -2.01
N ALA A 53 2.89 6.54 -2.97
CA ALA A 53 2.71 6.83 -4.39
C ALA A 53 1.28 7.25 -4.73
N ILE A 54 0.25 6.62 -4.15
CA ILE A 54 -1.14 6.99 -4.44
C ILE A 54 -1.48 8.39 -3.93
N LYS A 55 -0.91 8.83 -2.79
CA LYS A 55 -1.15 10.17 -2.25
C LYS A 55 -0.64 11.27 -3.16
N GLU A 56 0.46 10.99 -3.86
CA GLU A 56 1.06 11.91 -4.85
C GLU A 56 0.44 11.75 -6.24
N GLY A 57 -0.06 10.55 -6.54
CA GLY A 57 -0.58 10.17 -7.85
C GLY A 57 -2.04 10.50 -8.11
N VAL A 58 -2.86 10.67 -7.06
CA VAL A 58 -4.26 11.07 -7.18
C VAL A 58 -4.47 12.50 -6.72
N ASN A 59 -5.37 13.23 -7.38
CA ASN A 59 -5.73 14.57 -6.97
C ASN A 59 -6.54 14.53 -5.65
N ILE A 60 -5.90 14.91 -4.55
CA ILE A 60 -6.54 15.04 -3.24
C ILE A 60 -7.00 16.48 -3.06
N ALA A 61 -8.31 16.69 -3.05
CA ALA A 61 -8.95 17.99 -2.92
C ALA A 61 -10.25 17.88 -2.14
N ASP A 62 -10.87 19.02 -1.85
CA ASP A 62 -12.19 19.05 -1.26
C ASP A 62 -13.22 18.63 -2.31
N ASN A 63 -13.94 17.54 -2.06
CA ASN A 63 -14.94 17.02 -2.98
C ASN A 63 -16.32 17.20 -2.40
N ARG A 64 -17.23 17.78 -3.18
CA ARG A 64 -18.65 17.85 -2.85
C ARG A 64 -19.38 16.62 -3.39
N THR A 65 -20.20 16.00 -2.55
CA THR A 65 -21.13 14.92 -2.92
C THR A 65 -22.46 15.19 -2.26
N PHE A 66 -23.54 15.24 -3.04
CA PHE A 66 -24.85 15.73 -2.60
C PHE A 66 -24.75 17.13 -1.95
N LEU A 67 -25.10 17.23 -0.66
CA LEU A 67 -25.10 18.45 0.12
C LEU A 67 -23.92 18.55 1.11
N THR A 68 -22.99 17.59 1.08
CA THR A 68 -21.84 17.56 2.00
C THR A 68 -20.53 17.77 1.25
N VAL A 69 -19.64 18.58 1.83
CA VAL A 69 -18.26 18.74 1.37
C VAL A 69 -17.36 17.83 2.19
N HIS A 70 -16.59 17.00 1.52
CA HIS A 70 -15.63 16.09 2.14
C HIS A 70 -14.21 16.61 1.88
N ALA A 71 -13.60 17.17 2.92
CA ALA A 71 -12.28 17.75 2.83
C ALA A 71 -11.19 16.70 2.57
N ARG A 72 -10.18 17.06 1.77
CA ARG A 72 -8.99 16.22 1.50
C ARG A 72 -9.30 14.79 1.08
N THR A 73 -10.19 14.64 0.10
CA THR A 73 -10.58 13.34 -0.46
C THR A 73 -10.18 13.23 -1.92
N PHE A 74 -10.30 12.04 -2.50
CA PHE A 74 -10.16 11.80 -3.93
C PHE A 74 -11.37 11.03 -4.44
N ARG A 75 -11.63 11.09 -5.75
CA ARG A 75 -12.70 10.31 -6.39
C ARG A 75 -12.24 8.86 -6.58
N GLY A 76 -13.11 7.90 -6.24
CA GLY A 76 -12.81 6.47 -6.37
C GLY A 76 -12.38 6.07 -7.78
N PHE A 77 -13.07 6.58 -8.81
CA PHE A 77 -12.70 6.35 -10.22
C PHE A 77 -11.27 6.78 -10.54
N ALA A 78 -10.83 7.95 -10.07
CA ALA A 78 -9.48 8.44 -10.30
C ALA A 78 -8.42 7.54 -9.64
N ALA A 79 -8.71 7.05 -8.43
CA ALA A 79 -7.84 6.09 -7.75
C ALA A 79 -7.75 4.76 -8.50
N ILE A 80 -8.86 4.22 -9.02
CA ILE A 80 -8.79 2.97 -9.79
C ILE A 80 -8.04 3.17 -11.11
N GLU A 81 -8.27 4.26 -11.83
CA GLU A 81 -7.53 4.52 -13.07
C GLU A 81 -6.03 4.62 -12.83
N TRP A 82 -5.62 5.27 -11.74
CA TRP A 82 -4.22 5.31 -11.32
C TRP A 82 -3.68 3.91 -10.97
N LEU A 83 -4.44 3.12 -10.20
CA LEU A 83 -4.08 1.74 -9.84
C LEU A 83 -4.00 0.84 -11.07
N LYS A 84 -4.85 1.06 -12.08
CA LYS A 84 -4.82 0.35 -13.36
C LYS A 84 -3.51 0.59 -14.09
N THR A 85 -3.04 1.84 -14.19
CA THR A 85 -1.73 2.14 -14.78
C THR A 85 -0.60 1.45 -14.01
N HIS A 86 -0.67 1.42 -12.68
CA HIS A 86 0.32 0.71 -11.86
C HIS A 86 0.27 -0.81 -12.05
N ALA A 87 -0.92 -1.40 -12.13
CA ALA A 87 -1.10 -2.83 -12.40
C ALA A 87 -0.58 -3.21 -13.80
N GLN A 88 -0.85 -2.39 -14.82
CA GLN A 88 -0.31 -2.58 -16.17
C GLN A 88 1.22 -2.58 -16.17
N LYS A 89 1.84 -1.60 -15.50
CA LYS A 89 3.31 -1.54 -15.37
C LYS A 89 3.87 -2.74 -14.62
N ALA A 90 3.20 -3.19 -13.55
CA ALA A 90 3.64 -4.37 -12.78
C ALA A 90 3.54 -5.67 -13.60
N MET A 91 2.53 -5.79 -14.46
CA MET A 91 2.29 -6.97 -15.28
C MET A 91 3.16 -7.02 -16.55
N PHE A 92 3.45 -5.86 -17.14
CA PHE A 92 3.99 -5.79 -18.51
C PHE A 92 5.26 -4.95 -18.64
N GLY A 93 5.71 -4.32 -17.55
CA GLY A 93 6.81 -3.35 -17.57
C GLY A 93 6.46 -2.09 -18.37
N ASP A 94 7.49 -1.40 -18.87
CA ASP A 94 7.33 -0.17 -19.67
C ASP A 94 7.00 -0.45 -21.15
N LYS A 95 6.72 -1.71 -21.53
CA LYS A 95 6.33 -2.09 -22.89
C LYS A 95 4.85 -1.74 -23.13
N GLN A 96 4.53 -0.45 -23.13
CA GLN A 96 3.24 0.07 -23.58
C GLN A 96 3.17 -0.06 -25.10
N GLY A 97 2.50 -1.09 -25.61
CA GLY A 97 2.31 -1.24 -27.06
C GLY A 97 2.02 -2.64 -27.57
N GLN A 98 2.18 -3.70 -26.77
CA GLN A 98 1.62 -5.00 -27.15
C GLN A 98 0.09 -4.94 -26.99
N GLU A 99 -0.63 -5.07 -28.10
CA GLU A 99 -2.09 -5.28 -28.10
C GLU A 99 -2.43 -6.42 -27.14
N PHE A 100 -3.04 -6.04 -26.02
CA PHE A 100 -3.34 -7.00 -24.97
C PHE A 100 -4.52 -7.87 -25.38
N LYS A 101 -4.33 -9.19 -25.35
CA LYS A 101 -5.43 -10.16 -25.53
C LYS A 101 -6.52 -10.04 -24.45
N ASN A 102 -6.23 -9.37 -23.33
CA ASN A 102 -7.20 -9.14 -22.27
C ASN A 102 -7.14 -7.70 -21.72
N PRO A 103 -7.79 -6.73 -22.37
CA PRO A 103 -7.78 -5.33 -21.95
C PRO A 103 -8.43 -5.09 -20.57
N GLY A 104 -9.23 -6.04 -20.07
CA GLY A 104 -9.90 -5.96 -18.76
C GLY A 104 -9.04 -6.46 -17.59
N LEU A 105 -7.96 -7.20 -17.83
CA LEU A 105 -7.21 -7.85 -16.75
C LEU A 105 -6.57 -6.86 -15.78
N ALA A 106 -5.93 -5.81 -16.30
CA ALA A 106 -5.32 -4.81 -15.45
C ALA A 106 -6.36 -4.03 -14.63
N ARG A 107 -7.58 -3.85 -15.18
CA ARG A 107 -8.69 -3.24 -14.44
C ARG A 107 -9.12 -4.15 -13.28
N ASN A 108 -9.29 -5.45 -13.53
CA ASN A 108 -9.62 -6.42 -12.49
C ASN A 108 -8.56 -6.45 -11.36
N VAL A 109 -7.28 -6.42 -11.73
CA VAL A 109 -6.17 -6.34 -10.76
C VAL A 109 -6.24 -5.03 -9.96
N ALA A 110 -6.54 -3.90 -10.60
CA ALA A 110 -6.69 -2.61 -9.93
C ALA A 110 -7.88 -2.60 -8.94
N ASP A 111 -9.03 -3.15 -9.33
CA ASP A 111 -10.20 -3.26 -8.46
C ASP A 111 -9.90 -4.16 -7.24
N LEU A 112 -9.24 -5.30 -7.44
CA LEU A 112 -8.76 -6.18 -6.36
C LEU A 112 -7.75 -5.47 -5.44
N LEU A 113 -6.81 -4.72 -6.02
CA LEU A 113 -5.82 -3.98 -5.26
C LEU A 113 -6.50 -2.90 -4.41
N ALA A 114 -7.47 -2.17 -4.97
CA ALA A 114 -8.22 -1.15 -4.25
C ALA A 114 -9.02 -1.73 -3.07
N GLN A 115 -9.68 -2.88 -3.26
CA GLN A 115 -10.36 -3.60 -2.18
C GLN A 115 -9.39 -4.00 -1.05
N LYS A 116 -8.21 -4.50 -1.41
CA LYS A 116 -7.19 -4.87 -0.41
C LYS A 116 -6.66 -3.65 0.34
N LEU A 117 -6.42 -2.53 -0.34
CA LEU A 117 -5.99 -1.27 0.27
C LEU A 117 -7.05 -0.69 1.22
N LEU A 118 -8.35 -0.86 0.92
CA LEU A 118 -9.43 -0.54 1.84
C LEU A 118 -9.40 -1.48 3.06
N ALA A 119 -9.22 -2.79 2.86
CA ALA A 119 -9.20 -3.78 3.93
C ALA A 119 -8.02 -3.60 4.90
N VAL A 120 -6.84 -3.21 4.40
CA VAL A 120 -5.66 -2.91 5.25
C VAL A 120 -5.66 -1.48 5.83
N GLY A 121 -6.68 -0.68 5.54
CA GLY A 121 -6.86 0.65 6.12
C GLY A 121 -6.00 1.76 5.49
N ILE A 122 -5.43 1.54 4.31
CA ILE A 122 -4.65 2.56 3.58
C ILE A 122 -5.57 3.60 2.95
N MET A 123 -6.71 3.15 2.44
CA MET A 123 -7.78 4.03 1.96
C MET A 123 -8.99 3.88 2.87
N ARG A 124 -9.81 4.93 2.95
CA ARG A 124 -11.10 4.89 3.64
C ARG A 124 -12.18 5.42 2.70
N GLN A 125 -13.23 4.64 2.52
CA GLN A 125 -14.42 5.11 1.82
C GLN A 125 -15.16 6.14 2.67
N VAL A 126 -15.50 7.28 2.07
CA VAL A 126 -16.18 8.39 2.76
C VAL A 126 -17.65 8.51 2.33
N THR A 127 -17.97 8.04 1.13
CA THR A 127 -19.30 8.08 0.52
C THR A 127 -19.58 6.78 -0.26
N GLY A 128 -20.84 6.35 -0.33
CA GLY A 128 -21.27 5.10 -0.98
C GLY A 128 -21.44 3.92 -0.02
N SER A 129 -21.88 2.78 -0.52
CA SER A 129 -22.00 1.56 0.28
C SER A 129 -20.64 0.87 0.45
N ARG A 130 -20.36 0.37 1.64
CA ARG A 130 -19.20 -0.50 1.93
C ARG A 130 -19.21 -1.77 1.07
N ASP A 131 -20.40 -2.24 0.69
CA ASP A 131 -20.58 -3.47 -0.07
C ASP A 131 -20.32 -3.27 -1.58
N LYS A 132 -20.26 -2.01 -2.05
CA LYS A 132 -19.93 -1.63 -3.43
C LYS A 132 -19.02 -0.41 -3.41
N PRO A 133 -17.71 -0.61 -3.18
CA PRO A 133 -16.79 0.49 -2.93
C PRO A 133 -16.46 1.37 -4.14
N PHE A 134 -16.94 1.03 -5.35
CA PHE A 134 -16.66 1.72 -6.60
C PHE A 134 -17.85 1.69 -7.55
#